data_AF-A0A817IAD6-F1
#
_entry.id   AF-A0A817IAD6-F1
#
_cell.length_a   1.000
_cell.length_b   1.000
_cell.length_c   1.000
_cell.angle_alpha   90.00
_cell.angle_beta   90.00
_cell.angle_gamma   90.00
#
_symmetry.space_group_name_H-M   'P 1'
#
loop_
_entity.id
_entity.type
_entity.pdbx_description
1 polymer ?
#
loop_
_entity_poly.entity_id
_entity_poly.type
_entity_poly.pdbx_seq_one_letter_code
_entity_poly.pdbx_strand_id
1 'polypeptide(L)'
;MNFMLPILISLLLTSIVAIPFDNLLNIKKCGKNEEYTTCGSACSPTCDDIRYPLPKPSKACILLCKSGCFCKKGYYRAEDGKTCGPACIETCDNKPEQCTKQCVAGCFCACSDYVRQSNSTGSSCIHRDNCPNLCDENN
;
A
#
# COMPACT_ATOMS: atom_id res chain seq x y z
N MET A 1 46.21 -40.34 -22.31
CA MET A 1 46.43 -38.88 -22.21
C MET A 1 45.07 -38.22 -21.99
N ASN A 2 44.96 -37.48 -20.89
CA ASN A 2 43.74 -37.24 -20.11
C ASN A 2 42.77 -36.21 -20.71
N PHE A 3 42.19 -36.49 -21.87
CA PHE A 3 41.21 -35.59 -22.51
C PHE A 3 39.75 -35.94 -22.20
N MET A 4 39.47 -37.13 -21.66
CA MET A 4 38.12 -37.53 -21.25
C MET A 4 37.66 -36.88 -19.93
N LEU A 5 38.62 -36.54 -19.06
CA LEU A 5 38.36 -35.92 -17.75
C LEU A 5 37.78 -34.49 -17.85
N PRO A 6 38.31 -33.56 -18.70
CA PRO A 6 37.74 -32.22 -18.82
C PRO A 6 36.35 -32.21 -19.48
N ILE A 7 36.06 -33.15 -20.39
CA ILE A 7 34.75 -33.24 -21.06
C ILE A 7 33.65 -33.63 -20.06
N LEU A 8 33.95 -34.56 -19.16
CA LEU A 8 33.04 -34.95 -18.08
C LEU A 8 32.80 -33.81 -17.09
N ILE A 9 33.83 -33.00 -16.78
CA ILE A 9 33.71 -31.84 -15.90
C ILE A 9 32.85 -30.73 -16.55
N SER A 10 33.04 -30.45 -17.84
CA SER A 10 32.22 -29.47 -18.56
C SER A 10 30.74 -29.86 -18.60
N LEU A 11 30.43 -31.15 -18.83
CA LEU A 11 29.06 -31.66 -18.84
C LEU A 11 28.38 -31.57 -17.46
N LEU A 12 29.12 -31.82 -16.37
CA LEU A 12 28.63 -31.68 -14.99
C LEU A 12 28.39 -30.23 -14.57
N LEU A 13 29.15 -29.27 -15.11
CA LEU A 13 28.96 -27.85 -14.80
C LEU A 13 27.76 -27.25 -15.55
N THR A 14 27.48 -27.70 -16.78
CA THR A 14 26.35 -27.18 -17.57
C THR A 14 24.97 -27.57 -17.01
N SER A 15 24.86 -28.70 -16.32
CA SER A 15 23.61 -29.13 -15.69
C SER A 15 23.28 -28.37 -14.40
N ILE A 16 24.29 -27.81 -13.72
CA ILE A 16 24.10 -26.98 -12.53
C ILE A 16 23.57 -25.58 -12.91
N VAL A 17 23.92 -25.07 -14.10
CA VAL A 17 23.49 -23.74 -14.60
C VAL A 17 22.10 -23.76 -15.25
N ALA A 18 21.58 -24.94 -15.58
CA ALA A 18 20.26 -25.10 -16.21
C ALA A 18 19.08 -25.03 -15.22
N ILE A 19 19.33 -24.91 -13.91
CA ILE A 19 18.26 -24.61 -12.95
C ILE A 19 17.96 -23.12 -13.08
N PRO A 20 16.77 -22.71 -13.55
CA PRO A 20 16.39 -21.30 -13.50
C PRO A 20 16.42 -20.85 -12.05
N PHE A 21 17.31 -19.91 -11.72
CA PHE A 21 17.49 -19.31 -10.40
C PHE A 21 16.22 -18.60 -9.88
N ASP A 22 15.18 -18.50 -10.70
CA ASP A 22 13.95 -17.77 -10.41
C ASP A 22 13.03 -18.46 -9.38
N ASN A 23 13.35 -19.68 -8.91
CA ASN A 23 12.42 -20.48 -8.11
C ASN A 23 12.78 -20.71 -6.63
N LEU A 24 13.76 -20.02 -6.04
CA LEU A 24 14.03 -20.12 -4.59
C LEU A 24 13.49 -18.96 -3.75
N LEU A 25 13.08 -17.88 -4.39
CA LEU A 25 12.64 -16.67 -3.71
C LEU A 25 11.18 -16.40 -4.06
N ASN A 26 10.27 -17.16 -3.44
CA ASN A 26 8.92 -16.65 -3.16
C ASN A 26 9.03 -15.55 -2.10
N ILE A 27 9.78 -14.48 -2.43
CA ILE A 27 9.74 -13.23 -1.71
C ILE A 27 8.31 -12.81 -1.88
N LYS A 28 7.53 -12.94 -0.81
CA LYS A 28 6.16 -12.44 -0.72
C LYS A 28 6.23 -10.93 -0.90
N LYS A 29 6.27 -10.49 -2.15
CA LYS A 29 6.21 -9.08 -2.51
C LYS A 29 4.85 -8.60 -2.06
N CYS A 30 4.85 -7.55 -1.25
CA CYS A 30 3.62 -6.93 -0.80
C CYS A 30 2.85 -6.36 -2.00
N GLY A 31 1.53 -6.26 -1.85
CA GLY A 31 0.66 -5.71 -2.87
C GLY A 31 0.84 -4.19 -3.03
N LYS A 32 0.04 -3.62 -3.92
CA LYS A 32 -0.02 -2.17 -4.12
C LYS A 32 -0.41 -1.48 -2.80
N ASN A 33 0.29 -0.39 -2.47
CA ASN A 33 0.09 0.39 -1.23
C ASN A 33 0.34 -0.39 0.07
N GLU A 34 1.08 -1.50 -0.01
CA GLU A 34 1.53 -2.25 1.16
C GLU A 34 3.05 -2.13 1.34
N GLU A 35 3.50 -2.30 2.57
CA GLU A 35 4.90 -2.42 2.94
C GLU A 35 5.09 -3.62 3.86
N TYR A 36 6.24 -4.29 3.73
CA TYR A 36 6.59 -5.39 4.60
C TYR A 36 7.17 -4.84 5.90
N THR A 37 6.66 -5.30 7.03
CA THR A 37 7.29 -5.09 8.34
C THR A 37 7.39 -6.40 9.10
N THR A 38 8.43 -6.52 9.92
CA THR A 38 8.61 -7.63 10.86
C THR A 38 7.73 -7.49 12.09
N CYS A 39 7.21 -6.29 12.36
CA CYS A 39 6.45 -5.98 13.56
C CYS A 39 5.36 -4.95 13.23
N GLY A 40 4.20 -5.44 12.76
CA GLY A 40 2.99 -4.65 12.55
C GLY A 40 1.87 -5.03 13.51
N SER A 41 0.86 -4.16 13.64
CA SER A 41 -0.31 -4.42 14.49
C SER A 41 -1.06 -5.67 14.04
N ALA A 42 -1.39 -6.57 14.96
CA ALA A 42 -2.23 -7.74 14.66
C ALA A 42 -3.63 -7.33 14.13
N CYS A 43 -4.08 -6.12 14.48
CA CYS A 43 -5.32 -5.52 13.98
C CYS A 43 -4.93 -4.33 13.12
N SER A 44 -4.78 -4.57 11.83
CA SER A 44 -4.58 -3.49 10.87
C SER A 44 -5.81 -2.59 10.85
N PRO A 45 -5.65 -1.26 10.88
CA PRO A 45 -6.77 -0.34 10.77
C PRO A 45 -7.48 -0.54 9.42
N THR A 46 -8.80 -0.63 9.50
CA THR A 46 -9.71 -0.68 8.35
C THR A 46 -10.24 0.72 8.07
N CYS A 47 -10.76 0.96 6.86
CA CYS A 47 -11.39 2.25 6.51
C CYS A 47 -12.50 2.64 7.52
N ASP A 48 -13.18 1.64 8.08
CA ASP A 48 -14.23 1.80 9.06
C ASP A 48 -13.73 2.26 10.44
N ASP A 49 -12.47 1.99 10.80
CA ASP A 49 -11.90 2.36 12.09
C ASP A 49 -11.58 3.88 12.17
N ILE A 50 -11.60 4.57 11.03
CA ILE A 50 -11.13 5.97 10.87
C ILE A 50 -12.30 6.90 10.57
N ARG A 51 -13.35 6.34 9.97
CA ARG A 51 -14.65 6.98 9.76
C ARG A 51 -15.27 7.56 11.03
N TYR A 52 -14.88 7.08 12.22
CA TYR A 52 -15.40 7.52 13.51
C TYR A 52 -14.27 7.71 14.52
N PRO A 53 -13.80 8.95 14.77
CA PRO A 53 -12.95 9.23 15.92
C PRO A 53 -13.80 9.10 17.20
N LEU A 54 -13.88 7.88 17.73
CA LEU A 54 -14.39 7.46 19.06
C LEU A 54 -15.91 7.29 19.27
N PRO A 55 -16.35 6.37 20.18
CA PRO A 55 -15.68 5.16 20.68
C PRO A 55 -16.34 3.93 20.04
N LYS A 56 -15.70 3.30 19.05
CA LYS A 56 -16.00 1.90 18.77
C LYS A 56 -15.48 1.07 19.95
N PRO A 57 -16.15 -0.01 20.38
CA PRO A 57 -15.54 -0.96 21.31
C PRO A 57 -14.18 -1.32 20.73
N SER A 58 -13.12 -1.13 21.50
CA SER A 58 -11.78 -1.48 21.08
C SER A 58 -11.84 -2.91 20.58
N LYS A 59 -11.63 -3.10 19.26
CA LYS A 59 -11.44 -4.44 18.73
C LYS A 59 -10.34 -5.04 19.59
N ALA A 60 -10.67 -6.09 20.35
CA ALA A 60 -9.72 -6.71 21.25
C ALA A 60 -8.53 -7.15 20.40
N CYS A 61 -7.41 -6.45 20.56
CA CYS A 61 -6.22 -6.66 19.77
C CYS A 61 -5.12 -7.19 20.67
N ILE A 62 -4.47 -8.25 20.24
CA ILE A 62 -3.28 -8.73 20.92
C ILE A 62 -2.17 -7.68 20.77
N LEU A 63 -1.45 -7.40 21.85
CA LEU A 63 -0.30 -6.47 21.84
C LEU A 63 0.94 -7.04 21.14
N LEU A 64 0.88 -8.33 20.77
CA LEU A 64 1.94 -9.00 20.04
C LEU A 64 1.95 -8.51 18.59
N CYS A 65 3.11 -8.10 18.10
CA CYS A 65 3.23 -7.73 16.70
C CYS A 65 3.33 -8.96 15.78
N LYS A 66 2.85 -8.78 14.56
CA LYS A 66 2.86 -9.79 13.51
C LYS A 66 3.75 -9.33 12.36
N SER A 67 4.57 -10.22 11.82
CA SER A 67 5.31 -9.98 10.59
C SER A 67 4.43 -10.18 9.35
N GLY A 68 4.59 -9.34 8.34
CA GLY A 68 3.81 -9.42 7.11
C GLY A 68 3.72 -8.11 6.33
N CYS A 69 2.81 -8.09 5.36
CA CYS A 69 2.49 -6.90 4.57
C CYS A 69 1.36 -6.12 5.24
N PHE A 70 1.57 -4.82 5.39
CA PHE A 70 0.64 -3.89 6.02
C PHE A 70 0.41 -2.71 5.10
N CYS A 71 -0.76 -2.07 5.18
CA CYS A 71 -1.02 -0.87 4.40
C CYS A 71 -0.06 0.24 4.82
N LYS A 72 0.50 0.94 3.83
CA LYS A 72 1.33 2.12 4.07
C LYS A 72 0.52 3.20 4.80
N LYS A 73 1.22 4.13 5.45
CA LYS A 73 0.58 5.31 6.08
C LYS A 73 -0.38 6.01 5.09
N GLY A 74 -1.61 6.27 5.54
CA GLY A 74 -2.68 6.87 4.72
C GLY A 74 -3.51 5.87 3.90
N TYR A 75 -3.18 4.58 3.93
CA TYR A 75 -3.92 3.50 3.29
C TYR A 75 -4.45 2.53 4.34
N TYR A 76 -5.62 1.97 4.05
CA TYR A 76 -6.32 1.11 5.00
C TYR A 76 -6.87 -0.13 4.32
N ARG A 77 -7.01 -1.19 5.10
CA ARG A 77 -7.52 -2.46 4.58
C ARG A 77 -8.98 -2.29 4.21
N ALA A 78 -9.28 -2.61 2.96
CA ALA A 78 -10.65 -2.76 2.47
C ALA A 78 -11.38 -3.86 3.24
N GLU A 79 -12.72 -3.82 3.19
CA GLU A 79 -13.58 -4.84 3.80
C GLU A 79 -13.30 -6.25 3.25
N ASP A 80 -12.83 -6.36 2.00
CA ASP A 80 -12.43 -7.62 1.38
C ASP A 80 -11.18 -8.26 2.00
N GLY A 81 -10.45 -7.52 2.85
CA GLY A 81 -9.23 -7.96 3.53
C GLY A 81 -8.04 -8.23 2.58
N LYS A 82 -8.12 -7.81 1.31
CA LYS A 82 -7.13 -8.10 0.26
C LYS A 82 -6.40 -6.87 -0.22
N THR A 83 -7.06 -5.71 -0.22
CA THR A 83 -6.51 -4.50 -0.84
C THR A 83 -6.34 -3.36 0.15
N CYS A 84 -5.28 -2.57 -0.05
CA CYS A 84 -5.04 -1.33 0.67
C CYS A 84 -5.45 -0.14 -0.21
N GLY A 85 -6.52 0.53 0.19
CA GLY A 85 -7.05 1.69 -0.51
C GLY A 85 -7.06 2.93 0.39
N PRO A 86 -7.06 4.13 -0.20
CA PRO A 86 -7.40 5.32 0.55
C PRO A 86 -8.89 5.25 0.92
N ALA A 87 -9.20 5.59 2.17
CA ALA A 87 -10.58 5.66 2.64
C ALA A 87 -11.29 6.94 2.19
N CYS A 88 -10.51 7.95 1.76
CA CYS A 88 -10.97 9.29 1.46
C CYS A 88 -10.23 9.81 0.23
N ILE A 89 -10.90 10.66 -0.53
CA ILE A 89 -10.25 11.46 -1.58
C ILE A 89 -9.73 12.73 -0.90
N GLU A 90 -8.41 12.85 -0.78
CA GLU A 90 -7.78 14.06 -0.26
C GLU A 90 -7.90 15.20 -1.28
N THR A 91 -8.57 16.28 -0.90
CA THR A 91 -8.71 17.52 -1.69
C THR A 91 -8.28 18.72 -0.86
N CYS A 92 -8.03 19.86 -1.50
CA CYS A 92 -7.68 21.10 -0.81
C CYS A 92 -8.70 21.57 0.22
N ASP A 93 -9.98 21.23 0.04
CA ASP A 93 -11.05 21.59 0.95
C ASP A 93 -10.94 20.84 2.30
N ASN A 94 -10.02 19.86 2.43
CA ASN A 94 -9.79 19.02 3.61
C ASN A 94 -11.08 18.48 4.26
N LYS A 95 -12.16 18.36 3.49
CA LYS A 95 -13.45 17.90 4.01
C LYS A 95 -13.47 16.38 3.88
N PRO A 96 -13.57 15.62 4.98
CA PRO A 96 -13.71 14.16 4.94
C PRO A 96 -15.07 13.70 4.35
N GLU A 97 -15.82 14.58 3.69
CA GLU A 97 -17.18 14.34 3.25
C GLU A 97 -17.32 13.27 2.17
N GLN A 98 -16.22 12.92 1.49
CA GLN A 98 -16.20 11.84 0.49
C GLN A 98 -15.46 10.59 0.96
N CYS A 99 -15.40 10.35 2.26
CA CYS A 99 -15.01 9.04 2.76
C CYS A 99 -16.18 8.07 2.55
N THR A 100 -16.10 7.18 1.56
CA THR A 100 -17.11 6.15 1.34
C THR A 100 -16.92 4.97 2.30
N LYS A 101 -18.00 4.20 2.54
CA LYS A 101 -17.96 2.97 3.36
C LYS A 101 -17.03 1.88 2.78
N GLN A 102 -16.58 2.06 1.54
CA GLN A 102 -15.74 1.15 0.77
C GLN A 102 -14.49 1.91 0.31
N CYS A 103 -13.39 1.20 0.05
CA CYS A 103 -12.24 1.80 -0.62
C CYS A 103 -12.70 2.39 -1.94
N VAL A 104 -12.41 3.68 -2.15
CA VAL A 104 -12.74 4.33 -3.41
C VAL A 104 -11.73 3.82 -4.45
N ALA A 105 -12.21 3.16 -5.49
CA ALA A 105 -11.37 2.86 -6.65
C ALA A 105 -11.26 4.14 -7.50
N GLY A 106 -10.04 4.61 -7.76
CA GLY A 106 -9.84 5.87 -8.48
C GLY A 106 -8.38 6.24 -8.70
N CYS A 107 -8.17 7.37 -9.37
CA CYS A 107 -6.86 8.00 -9.51
C CYS A 107 -6.59 8.86 -8.27
N PHE A 108 -5.49 8.55 -7.59
CA PHE A 108 -5.02 9.28 -6.41
C PHE A 108 -3.65 9.89 -6.72
N CYS A 109 -3.33 10.99 -6.03
CA CYS A 109 -2.02 11.60 -6.14
C CYS A 109 -0.95 10.63 -5.61
N ALA A 110 0.15 10.46 -6.36
CA ALA A 110 1.14 9.42 -6.10
C ALA A 110 1.98 9.65 -4.82
N CYS A 111 2.10 10.91 -4.39
CA CYS A 111 2.86 11.33 -3.23
C CYS A 111 1.92 11.66 -2.06
N SER A 112 2.34 11.34 -0.83
CA SER A 112 1.55 11.57 0.39
C SER A 112 1.23 13.04 0.66
N ASP A 113 2.04 13.96 0.12
CA ASP A 113 1.94 15.39 0.37
C ASP A 113 1.19 16.13 -0.75
N TYR A 114 0.66 15.38 -1.73
CA TYR A 114 -0.10 15.91 -2.84
C TYR A 114 -1.58 15.59 -2.66
N VAL A 115 -2.42 16.58 -2.91
CA VAL A 115 -3.88 16.49 -2.82
C VAL A 115 -4.50 16.96 -4.12
N ARG A 116 -5.75 16.57 -4.38
CA ARG A 116 -6.48 17.06 -5.55
C ARG A 116 -6.89 18.51 -5.32
N GLN A 117 -6.65 19.37 -6.31
CA GLN A 117 -7.02 20.78 -6.24
C GLN A 117 -8.54 20.98 -6.08
N SER A 118 -9.35 20.11 -6.67
CA SER A 118 -10.83 20.19 -6.63
C SER A 118 -11.44 18.80 -6.60
N ASN A 119 -12.72 18.72 -6.22
CA ASN A 119 -13.51 17.48 -6.19
C ASN A 119 -13.84 16.95 -7.60
N SER A 120 -13.86 17.81 -8.62
CA SER A 120 -14.22 17.47 -10.00
C SER A 120 -13.31 16.42 -10.64
N THR A 121 -13.89 15.42 -11.30
CA THR A 121 -13.21 14.33 -12.02
C THR A 121 -12.15 14.89 -12.97
N GLY A 122 -10.87 14.59 -12.72
CA GLY A 122 -9.73 15.08 -13.51
C GLY A 122 -8.98 16.30 -12.95
N SER A 123 -9.28 16.71 -11.71
CA SER A 123 -8.51 17.77 -11.04
C SER A 123 -7.02 17.43 -10.85
N SER A 124 -6.17 18.44 -11.01
CA SER A 124 -4.72 18.32 -10.86
C SER A 124 -4.31 18.00 -9.42
N CYS A 125 -3.24 17.21 -9.28
CA CYS A 125 -2.57 16.98 -8.01
C CYS A 125 -1.59 18.11 -7.72
N ILE A 126 -1.79 18.80 -6.60
CA ILE A 126 -0.92 19.89 -6.14
C ILE A 126 -0.40 19.58 -4.74
N HIS A 127 0.76 20.15 -4.38
CA HIS A 127 1.28 20.04 -3.01
C HIS A 127 0.26 20.64 -2.04
N ARG A 128 0.07 20.02 -0.86
CA ARG A 128 -0.90 20.49 0.14
C ARG A 128 -0.71 21.95 0.53
N ASP A 129 0.53 22.42 0.60
CA ASP A 129 0.86 23.82 0.92
C ASP A 129 0.47 24.81 -0.20
N ASN A 130 0.22 24.32 -1.42
CA ASN A 130 -0.19 25.13 -2.56
C ASN A 130 -1.72 25.17 -2.72
N CYS A 131 -2.48 24.64 -1.75
CA CYS A 131 -3.92 24.72 -1.79
C CYS A 131 -4.35 26.19 -1.78
N PRO A 132 -5.23 26.61 -2.71
CA PRO A 132 -5.79 27.95 -2.65
C PRO A 132 -6.50 28.08 -1.30
N ASN A 133 -6.18 29.12 -0.54
CA ASN A 133 -6.89 29.41 0.70
C ASN A 133 -8.38 29.59 0.35
N LEU A 134 -9.22 28.63 0.72
CA LEU A 134 -10.69 28.74 0.64
C LEU A 134 -11.18 29.62 1.79
N CYS A 135 -10.65 30.82 1.85
CA CYS A 135 -11.08 31.87 2.75
C CYS A 135 -11.66 33.02 1.94
N ASP A 136 -12.52 32.75 0.97
CA ASP A 136 -13.40 33.75 0.35
C ASP A 136 -14.52 33.03 -0.37
N GLU A 137 -15.70 32.98 0.25
CA GLU A 137 -17.00 33.25 -0.37
C GLU A 137 -18.08 33.03 0.68
N ASN A 138 -18.32 34.05 1.50
CA ASN A 138 -19.65 34.39 2.00
C ASN A 138 -19.66 35.91 2.29
N ASN A 139 -20.07 36.63 1.25
CA ASN A 139 -20.69 37.96 1.30
C ASN A 139 -21.96 37.90 2.16
#